data_AF-A0A6C2UCW5-F1
#
_entry.id   AF-A0A6C2UCW5-F1
#
_cell.length_a   1.000
_cell.length_b   1.000
_cell.length_c   1.000
_cell.angle_alpha   90.00
_cell.angle_beta   90.00
_cell.angle_gamma   90.00
#
_symmetry.space_group_name_H-M   'P 1'
#
loop_
_entity.id
_entity.type
_entity.pdbx_description
1 polymer ?
#
loop_
_entity_poly.entity_id
_entity_poly.type
_entity_poly.pdbx_seq_one_letter_code
_entity_poly.pdbx_strand_id
1 'polypeptide(L)'
;MSKGKTFLTKHAKSSAALVSLGIHAVLVIVALSFVAVTVITKSDNKFEAKPVKRPKMQLKKLQVPVNIKKKKMQKPRLRKRIVVQPKVASMPDIKMPEITGVKGGMGSAGAGGLGGAGSLGFTMPEVELFGIKGKGEKVFIILDSTPWMMYDELGGIPAYTLIKEELVRILGELKPTVLFNVAVYGQGSGTHVLFPGLAPANAANIAKVDEWLKPLNAVAAGGYGTHTLGAGSDRLEENLAVEPLANLNHWSEPLMYAMKHRADTVFLLSNGWGHIFTEKAPAEAWSASKMAKYKEIEKKAMEKLAEENKERKANGQPERVLVGGSVINTYFPGTEHPPQAELYWYTPKEIAQSCVNLRKVNSTDLPKKSGLSSRNRKIRDLFAFNVIQFVPESGGQEEARFKELSGMLDGEYRSLPGLKAIESYLKTESGKSTK
;
A
#
# COMPACT_ATOMS: atom_id res chain seq x y z
N MET A 1 6.03 -55.14 -69.05
CA MET A 1 5.70 -53.92 -68.29
C MET A 1 5.70 -54.23 -66.79
N SER A 2 6.52 -53.48 -66.06
CA SER A 2 6.51 -53.08 -64.62
C SER A 2 5.43 -53.62 -63.67
N LYS A 3 5.84 -54.08 -62.46
CA LYS A 3 5.79 -53.26 -61.23
C LYS A 3 6.31 -54.03 -60.00
N GLY A 4 7.40 -53.53 -59.40
CA GLY A 4 7.84 -53.87 -58.04
C GLY A 4 7.20 -52.93 -57.01
N LYS A 5 6.80 -53.48 -55.86
CA LYS A 5 6.16 -52.77 -54.74
C LYS A 5 7.20 -52.41 -53.68
N THR A 6 7.32 -51.14 -53.32
CA THR A 6 8.01 -50.64 -52.12
C THR A 6 7.00 -50.41 -50.99
N PHE A 7 7.19 -51.11 -49.88
CA PHE A 7 6.47 -50.91 -48.62
C PHE A 7 7.26 -49.93 -47.74
N LEU A 8 6.91 -48.65 -47.76
CA LEU A 8 7.34 -47.68 -46.75
C LEU A 8 6.33 -46.55 -46.76
N THR A 9 5.51 -46.45 -45.70
CA THR A 9 4.94 -45.21 -45.11
C THR A 9 3.76 -45.60 -44.22
N LYS A 10 3.95 -45.56 -42.88
CA LYS A 10 2.87 -45.35 -41.89
C LYS A 10 3.38 -45.29 -40.42
N HIS A 11 4.40 -44.49 -40.08
CA HIS A 11 4.74 -44.19 -38.67
C HIS A 11 5.35 -42.79 -38.42
N ALA A 12 4.78 -41.72 -39.00
CA ALA A 12 5.29 -40.35 -38.76
C ALA A 12 4.89 -39.76 -37.39
N LYS A 13 3.80 -40.25 -36.76
CA LYS A 13 3.30 -39.70 -35.48
C LYS A 13 4.05 -40.23 -34.23
N SER A 14 4.75 -41.35 -34.34
CA SER A 14 5.50 -41.94 -33.21
C SER A 14 6.91 -41.36 -33.07
N SER A 15 7.53 -40.90 -34.18
CA SER A 15 8.89 -40.35 -34.16
C SER A 15 9.00 -38.99 -33.46
N ALA A 16 8.01 -38.10 -33.61
CA ALA A 16 8.05 -36.77 -32.99
C ALA A 16 7.89 -36.83 -31.46
N ALA A 17 7.07 -37.75 -30.96
CA ALA A 17 6.90 -37.96 -29.52
C ALA A 17 8.18 -38.52 -28.87
N LEU A 18 8.86 -39.47 -29.53
CA LEU A 18 10.13 -40.02 -29.06
C LEU A 18 11.25 -38.96 -29.02
N VAL A 19 11.31 -38.10 -30.03
CA VAL A 19 12.30 -37.00 -30.07
C VAL A 19 12.02 -35.96 -28.97
N SER A 20 10.75 -35.58 -28.76
CA SER A 20 10.36 -34.66 -27.68
C SER A 20 10.67 -35.22 -26.29
N LEU A 21 10.40 -36.51 -26.06
CA LEU A 21 10.70 -37.20 -24.80
C LEU A 21 12.23 -37.25 -24.55
N GLY A 22 13.02 -37.50 -25.59
CA GLY A 22 14.48 -37.48 -25.50
C GLY A 22 15.03 -36.11 -25.10
N ILE A 23 14.49 -35.02 -25.68
CA ILE A 23 14.91 -33.65 -25.35
C ILE A 23 14.58 -33.31 -23.89
N HIS A 24 13.38 -33.68 -23.41
CA HIS A 24 13.00 -33.44 -22.02
C HIS A 24 13.87 -34.21 -21.03
N ALA A 25 14.22 -35.47 -21.34
CA ALA A 25 15.10 -36.27 -20.50
C ALA A 25 16.50 -35.63 -20.37
N VAL A 26 17.05 -35.10 -21.48
CA VAL A 26 18.34 -34.40 -21.46
C VAL A 26 18.28 -33.13 -20.61
N LEU A 27 17.22 -32.32 -20.75
CA LEU A 27 17.04 -31.09 -19.96
C LEU A 27 16.96 -31.37 -18.45
N VAL A 28 16.29 -32.45 -18.05
CA VAL A 28 16.20 -32.85 -16.64
C VAL A 28 17.58 -33.24 -16.08
N ILE A 29 18.37 -34.00 -16.85
CA ILE A 29 19.73 -34.42 -16.42
C ILE A 29 20.64 -33.20 -16.25
N VAL A 30 20.58 -32.23 -17.17
CA VAL A 30 21.36 -30.98 -17.07
C VAL A 30 20.96 -30.17 -15.83
N ALA A 31 19.66 -30.03 -15.57
CA ALA A 31 19.16 -29.30 -14.40
C ALA A 31 19.60 -29.95 -13.08
N LEU A 32 19.49 -31.28 -12.96
CA LEU A 32 19.92 -32.03 -11.77
C LEU A 32 21.44 -31.94 -11.55
N SER A 33 22.21 -31.96 -12.64
CA SER A 33 23.68 -31.84 -12.57
C SER A 33 24.11 -30.44 -12.09
N PHE A 34 23.41 -29.39 -12.53
CA PHE A 34 23.67 -28.02 -12.10
C PHE A 34 23.35 -27.81 -10.61
N VAL A 35 22.25 -28.37 -10.12
CA VAL A 35 21.88 -28.30 -8.69
C VAL A 35 22.91 -29.03 -7.82
N ALA A 36 23.38 -30.21 -8.23
CA ALA A 36 24.39 -30.95 -7.48
C ALA A 36 25.70 -30.17 -7.30
N VAL A 37 26.18 -29.51 -8.37
CA VAL A 37 27.41 -28.70 -8.31
C VAL A 37 27.25 -27.49 -7.39
N THR A 38 26.12 -26.78 -7.47
CA THR A 38 25.90 -25.54 -6.69
C THR A 38 25.69 -25.79 -5.19
N VAL A 39 25.19 -26.97 -4.81
CA VAL A 39 24.99 -27.33 -3.39
C VAL A 39 26.27 -27.88 -2.76
N ILE A 40 27.07 -28.67 -3.49
CA ILE A 40 28.26 -29.34 -2.93
C ILE A 40 29.44 -28.39 -2.78
N THR A 41 29.57 -27.35 -3.62
CA THR A 41 30.74 -26.43 -3.57
C THR A 41 30.54 -25.18 -2.72
N LYS A 42 29.55 -25.13 -1.82
CA LYS A 42 29.46 -24.03 -0.84
C LYS A 42 30.60 -24.17 0.17
N SER A 43 31.73 -23.54 -0.12
CA SER A 43 32.84 -23.41 0.82
C SER A 43 32.39 -22.56 2.02
N ASP A 44 32.45 -23.13 3.23
CA ASP A 44 32.22 -22.39 4.46
C ASP A 44 33.20 -21.22 4.57
N ASN A 45 32.69 -20.00 4.45
CA ASN A 45 33.48 -18.79 4.63
C ASN A 45 33.80 -18.62 6.12
N LYS A 46 34.93 -19.17 6.56
CA LYS A 46 35.46 -18.95 7.91
C LYS A 46 36.02 -17.53 7.99
N PHE A 47 35.37 -16.69 8.78
CA PHE A 47 35.81 -15.32 9.06
C PHE A 47 37.02 -15.34 10.00
N GLU A 48 38.22 -15.06 9.48
CA GLU A 48 39.38 -14.77 10.30
C GLU A 48 39.42 -13.27 10.64
N ALA A 49 39.13 -12.94 11.90
CA ALA A 49 39.24 -11.57 12.38
C ALA A 49 40.71 -11.18 12.53
N LYS A 50 41.25 -10.39 11.60
CA LYS A 50 42.57 -9.78 11.74
C LYS A 50 42.58 -8.86 12.98
N PRO A 51 43.51 -9.03 13.94
CA PRO A 51 43.55 -8.19 15.13
C PRO A 51 43.97 -6.76 14.75
N VAL A 52 43.01 -5.83 14.83
CA VAL A 52 43.24 -4.40 14.57
C VAL A 52 43.99 -3.78 15.76
N LYS A 53 45.25 -3.40 15.56
CA LYS A 53 46.02 -2.59 16.52
C LYS A 53 45.44 -1.17 16.56
N ARG A 54 44.60 -0.90 17.55
CA ARG A 54 44.06 0.45 17.81
C ARG A 54 45.13 1.30 18.49
N PRO A 55 45.53 2.46 17.92
CA PRO A 55 46.39 3.41 18.62
C PRO A 55 45.64 3.97 19.83
N LYS A 56 46.19 3.83 21.03
CA LYS A 56 45.63 4.47 22.24
C LYS A 56 45.99 5.96 22.22
N MET A 57 45.00 6.81 21.98
CA MET A 57 45.17 8.26 22.03
C MET A 57 45.39 8.70 23.49
N GLN A 58 46.45 9.46 23.77
CA GLN A 58 46.68 10.01 25.11
C GLN A 58 45.78 11.24 25.33
N LEU A 59 44.96 11.20 26.38
CA LEU A 59 44.09 12.30 26.76
C LEU A 59 44.93 13.49 27.24
N LYS A 60 44.89 14.61 26.51
CA LYS A 60 45.45 15.87 26.98
C LYS A 60 44.55 16.44 28.06
N LYS A 61 45.10 16.63 29.27
CA LYS A 61 44.39 17.24 30.39
C LYS A 61 44.26 18.74 30.14
N LEU A 62 43.02 19.24 30.11
CA LEU A 62 42.74 20.67 30.08
C LEU A 62 43.10 21.28 31.43
N GLN A 63 44.14 22.12 31.47
CA GLN A 63 44.39 23.00 32.62
C GLN A 63 43.67 24.32 32.35
N VAL A 64 42.51 24.50 33.00
CA VAL A 64 41.81 25.79 33.01
C VAL A 64 42.06 26.44 34.37
N PRO A 65 42.78 27.58 34.44
CA PRO A 65 42.87 28.33 35.68
C PRO A 65 41.51 29.02 35.95
N VAL A 66 40.75 28.48 36.89
CA VAL A 66 39.51 29.09 37.37
C VAL A 66 39.85 30.11 38.44
N ASN A 67 39.65 31.39 38.13
CA ASN A 67 39.75 32.47 39.11
C ASN A 67 38.46 32.51 39.95
N ILE A 68 38.46 31.82 41.09
CA ILE A 68 37.27 31.69 41.95
C ILE A 68 37.10 32.95 42.80
N LYS A 69 36.31 33.93 42.32
CA LYS A 69 35.73 34.95 43.20
C LYS A 69 34.53 34.34 43.94
N LYS A 70 34.71 33.99 45.22
CA LYS A 70 33.65 33.49 46.11
C LYS A 70 32.58 34.57 46.30
N LYS A 71 31.43 34.44 45.63
CA LYS A 71 30.22 35.21 45.98
C LYS A 71 29.62 34.63 47.27
N LYS A 72 29.46 35.47 48.30
CA LYS A 72 28.75 35.12 49.55
C LYS A 72 27.30 34.76 49.22
N MET A 73 26.93 33.49 49.42
CA MET A 73 25.53 33.06 49.38
C MET A 73 24.81 33.51 50.66
N GLN A 74 23.79 34.34 50.52
CA GLN A 74 22.88 34.71 51.60
C GLN A 74 21.84 33.58 51.75
N LYS A 75 21.66 33.04 52.96
CA LYS A 75 20.73 31.94 53.22
C LYS A 75 19.28 32.35 52.89
N PRO A 76 18.50 31.57 52.12
CA PRO A 76 17.11 31.89 51.84
C PRO A 76 16.26 31.77 53.11
N ARG A 77 15.44 32.78 53.42
CA ARG A 77 14.39 32.68 54.44
C ARG A 77 13.16 31.98 53.85
N LEU A 78 12.72 30.91 54.50
CA LEU A 78 11.47 30.18 54.21
C LEU A 78 10.27 31.15 54.25
N ARG A 79 9.62 31.37 53.09
CA ARG A 79 8.28 31.98 53.04
C ARG A 79 7.24 30.88 52.88
N LYS A 80 6.10 31.07 53.54
CA LYS A 80 4.99 30.11 53.63
C LYS A 80 4.40 29.83 52.24
N ARG A 81 4.09 28.55 52.02
CA ARG A 81 3.47 27.95 50.82
C ARG A 81 2.14 28.62 50.51
N ILE A 82 2.05 29.30 49.36
CA ILE A 82 0.78 29.72 48.75
C ILE A 82 0.30 28.53 47.90
N VAL A 83 -0.87 27.99 48.24
CA VAL A 83 -1.56 27.00 47.42
C VAL A 83 -2.28 27.78 46.32
N VAL A 84 -1.76 27.74 45.10
CA VAL A 84 -2.43 28.27 43.91
C VAL A 84 -2.89 27.08 43.08
N GLN A 85 -4.19 27.00 42.81
CA GLN A 85 -4.72 26.05 41.82
C GLN A 85 -4.19 26.42 40.43
N PRO A 86 -3.68 25.47 39.64
CA PRO A 86 -3.11 25.78 38.34
C PRO A 86 -4.21 26.16 37.36
N LYS A 87 -4.24 27.43 36.94
CA LYS A 87 -4.93 27.82 35.71
C LYS A 87 -4.17 27.18 34.54
N VAL A 88 -4.90 26.37 33.76
CA VAL A 88 -4.40 25.74 32.53
C VAL A 88 -3.87 26.85 31.62
N ALA A 89 -2.56 26.85 31.40
CA ALA A 89 -1.93 27.75 30.46
C ALA A 89 -2.33 27.34 29.04
N SER A 90 -2.81 28.30 28.25
CA SER A 90 -2.88 28.19 26.79
C SER A 90 -1.50 27.83 26.28
N MET A 91 -1.32 26.59 25.84
CA MET A 91 -0.11 26.14 25.17
C MET A 91 0.09 27.01 23.92
N PRO A 92 1.25 27.65 23.73
CA PRO A 92 1.52 28.36 22.48
C PRO A 92 1.60 27.34 21.34
N ASP A 93 1.10 27.75 20.17
CA ASP A 93 1.11 26.99 18.93
C ASP A 93 2.57 26.65 18.54
N ILE A 94 3.01 25.43 18.88
CA ILE A 94 4.32 24.91 18.50
C ILE A 94 4.21 24.58 17.02
N LYS A 95 4.55 25.55 16.16
CA LYS A 95 4.84 25.29 14.76
C LYS A 95 6.02 24.32 14.71
N MET A 96 5.73 23.05 14.45
CA MET A 96 6.77 22.10 14.11
C MET A 96 7.41 22.59 12.80
N PRO A 97 8.74 22.78 12.73
CA PRO A 97 9.39 23.01 11.47
C PRO A 97 9.09 21.82 10.56
N GLU A 98 8.80 22.07 9.28
CA GLU A 98 8.67 21.02 8.29
C GLU A 98 9.90 20.12 8.39
N ILE A 99 9.69 18.87 8.82
CA ILE A 99 10.74 17.86 8.83
C ILE A 99 10.95 17.48 7.35
N THR A 100 11.65 18.36 6.64
CA THR A 100 12.41 17.96 5.46
C THR A 100 13.31 16.84 5.94
N GLY A 101 13.11 15.65 5.36
CA GLY A 101 13.65 14.38 5.86
C GLY A 101 15.07 14.58 6.36
N VAL A 102 15.30 14.22 7.62
CA VAL A 102 16.60 14.34 8.27
C VAL A 102 17.56 13.53 7.43
N LYS A 103 18.23 14.23 6.52
CA LYS A 103 19.38 13.76 5.79
C LYS A 103 20.36 13.37 6.88
N GLY A 104 20.53 12.06 7.06
CA GLY A 104 21.66 11.52 7.79
C GLY A 104 22.92 12.25 7.31
N GLY A 105 23.52 13.02 8.20
CA GLY A 105 24.70 13.83 7.91
C GLY A 105 24.41 15.30 7.61
N MET A 106 24.25 16.08 8.68
CA MET A 106 24.69 17.48 8.69
C MET A 106 25.26 17.85 10.07
N GLY A 107 26.31 17.12 10.47
CA GLY A 107 27.37 17.72 11.28
C GLY A 107 28.33 18.42 10.33
N SER A 108 27.92 19.55 9.73
CA SER A 108 28.86 20.46 9.06
C SER A 108 29.20 21.59 10.02
N ALA A 109 29.99 21.24 11.04
CA ALA A 109 30.87 22.19 11.70
C ALA A 109 32.29 21.69 11.47
N GLY A 110 33.21 22.62 11.25
CA GLY A 110 34.51 22.35 10.64
C GLY A 110 35.35 21.29 11.33
N ALA A 111 36.34 20.84 10.55
CA ALA A 111 37.50 20.06 10.94
C ALA A 111 37.29 18.56 11.17
N GLY A 112 37.74 17.80 10.17
CA GLY A 112 38.59 16.62 10.36
C GLY A 112 38.02 15.46 11.17
N GLY A 113 37.57 14.44 10.45
CA GLY A 113 37.55 13.06 10.95
C GLY A 113 36.18 12.56 11.41
N LEU A 114 35.66 11.57 10.69
CA LEU A 114 35.27 10.25 11.21
C LEU A 114 34.74 9.42 10.03
N GLY A 115 35.66 9.01 9.15
CA GLY A 115 35.43 7.85 8.30
C GLY A 115 35.71 6.61 9.13
N GLY A 116 34.66 5.90 9.55
CA GLY A 116 34.78 4.59 10.17
C GLY A 116 34.02 4.42 11.49
N ALA A 117 33.08 3.46 11.46
CA ALA A 117 32.37 2.85 12.59
C ALA A 117 31.32 3.73 13.32
N GLY A 118 30.04 3.41 13.05
CA GLY A 118 28.91 3.81 13.89
C GLY A 118 27.92 4.72 13.18
N SER A 119 27.15 4.21 12.22
CA SER A 119 25.81 4.78 12.02
C SER A 119 25.10 4.64 13.36
N LEU A 120 24.71 5.75 13.99
CA LEU A 120 23.76 5.69 15.09
C LEU A 120 22.62 4.76 14.68
N GLY A 121 22.35 3.73 15.49
CA GLY A 121 21.41 2.65 15.21
C GLY A 121 19.96 3.10 15.21
N PHE A 122 19.59 4.02 14.33
CA PHE A 122 18.22 4.35 14.01
C PHE A 122 17.68 3.23 13.12
N THR A 123 17.12 2.20 13.73
CA THR A 123 16.30 1.22 13.01
C THR A 123 15.05 1.95 12.51
N MET A 124 14.84 1.97 11.19
CA MET A 124 13.62 2.56 10.61
C MET A 124 12.38 1.90 11.24
N PRO A 125 11.30 2.67 11.50
CA PRO A 125 10.05 2.10 11.96
C PRO A 125 9.55 1.02 11.00
N GLU A 126 9.21 -0.15 11.54
CA GLU A 126 8.56 -1.22 10.79
C GLU A 126 7.05 -1.14 11.06
N VAL A 127 6.26 -1.33 10.01
CA VAL A 127 4.79 -1.36 10.07
C VAL A 127 4.35 -2.69 9.47
N GLU A 128 3.52 -3.44 10.18
CA GLU A 128 2.97 -4.71 9.68
C GLU A 128 1.47 -4.54 9.43
N LEU A 129 1.08 -4.51 8.15
CA LEU A 129 -0.31 -4.40 7.71
C LEU A 129 -0.74 -5.69 7.03
N PHE A 130 -1.67 -6.42 7.66
CA PHE A 130 -2.13 -7.72 7.17
C PHE A 130 -0.97 -8.68 6.87
N GLY A 131 0.05 -8.67 7.73
CA GLY A 131 1.30 -9.44 7.62
C GLY A 131 2.20 -9.10 6.44
N ILE A 132 1.98 -7.96 5.77
CA ILE A 132 2.99 -7.32 4.92
C ILE A 132 3.79 -6.35 5.76
N LYS A 133 5.12 -6.44 5.69
CA LYS A 133 6.02 -5.55 6.43
C LYS A 133 6.45 -4.37 5.56
N GLY A 134 6.06 -3.18 5.96
CA GLY A 134 6.56 -1.91 5.44
C GLY A 134 7.69 -1.37 6.31
N LYS A 135 8.64 -0.66 5.69
CA LYS A 135 9.69 0.09 6.40
C LYS A 135 9.71 1.51 5.87
N GLY A 136 9.52 2.48 6.76
CA GLY A 136 9.50 3.88 6.35
C GLY A 136 9.17 4.81 7.49
N GLU A 137 9.66 6.04 7.41
CA GLU A 137 9.26 7.12 8.31
C GLU A 137 7.96 7.77 7.84
N LYS A 138 7.63 7.62 6.55
CA LYS A 138 6.43 8.17 5.91
C LYS A 138 5.55 7.07 5.32
N VAL A 139 4.40 6.84 5.95
CA VAL A 139 3.47 5.76 5.59
C VAL A 139 2.20 6.34 4.99
N PHE A 140 1.75 5.83 3.85
CA PHE A 140 0.49 6.24 3.25
C PHE A 140 -0.41 5.04 3.05
N ILE A 141 -1.68 5.17 3.42
CA ILE A 141 -2.63 4.07 3.33
C ILE A 141 -3.76 4.48 2.40
N ILE A 142 -4.10 3.60 1.47
CA ILE A 142 -5.17 3.76 0.50
C ILE A 142 -6.21 2.68 0.78
N LEU A 143 -7.42 3.10 1.15
CA LEU A 143 -8.55 2.21 1.41
C LEU A 143 -9.60 2.34 0.30
N ASP A 144 -9.95 1.21 -0.30
CA ASP A 144 -11.06 1.09 -1.21
C ASP A 144 -12.39 1.12 -0.45
N SER A 145 -13.27 2.08 -0.74
CA SER A 145 -14.61 2.16 -0.14
C SER A 145 -15.73 1.76 -1.09
N THR A 146 -15.39 1.25 -2.27
CA THR A 146 -16.38 0.89 -3.29
C THR A 146 -17.30 -0.23 -2.80
N PRO A 147 -18.53 -0.31 -3.31
CA PRO A 147 -19.46 -1.39 -2.96
C PRO A 147 -18.90 -2.79 -3.22
N TRP A 148 -17.96 -2.94 -4.16
CA TRP A 148 -17.32 -4.22 -4.47
C TRP A 148 -16.51 -4.79 -3.31
N MET A 149 -16.01 -3.96 -2.39
CA MET A 149 -15.32 -4.42 -1.16
C MET A 149 -16.25 -5.11 -0.16
N MET A 150 -17.56 -4.98 -0.34
CA MET A 150 -18.59 -5.46 0.59
C MET A 150 -19.50 -6.51 -0.04
N TYR A 151 -19.08 -7.13 -1.16
CA TYR A 151 -19.82 -8.26 -1.71
C TYR A 151 -19.74 -9.44 -0.74
N ASP A 152 -20.83 -10.21 -0.65
CA ASP A 152 -20.93 -11.36 0.27
C ASP A 152 -19.79 -12.38 0.06
N GLU A 153 -19.32 -12.55 -1.17
CA GLU A 153 -18.20 -13.44 -1.52
C GLU A 153 -16.85 -13.02 -0.90
N LEU A 154 -16.67 -11.73 -0.60
CA LEU A 154 -15.52 -11.20 0.14
C LEU A 154 -15.75 -11.19 1.66
N GLY A 155 -16.95 -11.56 2.12
CA GLY A 155 -17.34 -11.52 3.52
C GLY A 155 -18.29 -10.39 3.89
N GLY A 156 -18.79 -9.63 2.91
CA GLY A 156 -19.83 -8.63 3.11
C GLY A 156 -19.40 -7.41 3.93
N ILE A 157 -20.40 -6.68 4.43
CA ILE A 157 -20.20 -5.57 5.37
C ILE A 157 -19.39 -5.98 6.63
N PRO A 158 -19.59 -7.16 7.24
CA PRO A 158 -18.79 -7.57 8.40
C PRO A 158 -17.30 -7.62 8.13
N ALA A 159 -16.87 -8.19 6.99
CA ALA A 159 -15.46 -8.21 6.60
C ALA A 159 -14.90 -6.79 6.46
N TYR A 160 -15.66 -5.89 5.83
CA TYR A 160 -15.24 -4.50 5.65
C TYR A 160 -15.09 -3.76 6.99
N THR A 161 -16.01 -3.97 7.94
CA THR A 161 -15.90 -3.41 9.30
C THR A 161 -14.62 -3.88 9.99
N LEU A 162 -14.32 -5.18 9.94
CA LEU A 162 -13.09 -5.73 10.50
C LEU A 162 -11.83 -5.12 9.86
N ILE A 163 -11.84 -4.89 8.54
CA ILE A 163 -10.72 -4.25 7.83
C ILE A 163 -10.46 -2.84 8.36
N LYS A 164 -11.53 -2.03 8.57
CA LYS A 164 -11.41 -0.67 9.10
C LYS A 164 -10.90 -0.66 10.54
N GLU A 165 -11.47 -1.51 11.40
CA GLU A 165 -11.06 -1.62 12.80
C GLU A 165 -9.60 -2.03 12.92
N GLU A 166 -9.18 -3.00 12.11
CA GLU A 166 -7.80 -3.48 12.07
C GLU A 166 -6.83 -2.41 11.55
N LEU A 167 -7.23 -1.65 10.53
CA LEU A 167 -6.46 -0.52 10.04
C LEU A 167 -6.21 0.50 11.14
N VAL A 168 -7.25 0.89 11.89
CA VAL A 168 -7.13 1.84 13.01
C VAL A 168 -6.24 1.25 14.11
N ARG A 169 -6.40 -0.03 14.44
CA ARG A 169 -5.58 -0.73 15.43
C ARG A 169 -4.08 -0.67 15.05
N ILE A 170 -3.74 -1.01 13.81
CA ILE A 170 -2.35 -1.02 13.35
C ILE A 170 -1.77 0.41 13.30
N LEU A 171 -2.56 1.39 12.89
CA LEU A 171 -2.16 2.80 13.00
C LEU A 171 -1.87 3.21 14.46
N GLY A 172 -2.61 2.64 15.42
CA GLY A 172 -2.39 2.73 16.86
C GLY A 172 -1.02 2.25 17.35
N GLU A 173 -0.39 1.32 16.63
CA GLU A 173 0.90 0.73 16.98
C GLU A 173 2.10 1.50 16.40
N LEU A 174 1.83 2.47 15.50
CA LEU A 174 2.87 3.31 14.93
C LEU A 174 3.51 4.19 16.00
N LYS A 175 4.83 4.32 15.94
CA LYS A 175 5.56 5.26 16.79
C LYS A 175 5.14 6.69 16.42
N PRO A 176 5.00 7.62 17.39
CA PRO A 176 4.66 9.03 17.11
C PRO A 176 5.65 9.78 16.19
N THR A 177 6.84 9.22 15.96
CA THR A 177 7.84 9.74 15.01
C THR A 177 7.54 9.40 13.56
N VAL A 178 6.63 8.45 13.29
CA VAL A 178 6.17 8.12 11.93
C VAL A 178 5.19 9.18 11.47
N LEU A 179 5.39 9.68 10.25
CA LEU A 179 4.42 10.51 9.55
C LEU A 179 3.52 9.60 8.72
N PHE A 180 2.22 9.83 8.75
CA PHE A 180 1.26 9.02 8.02
C PHE A 180 0.10 9.85 7.44
N ASN A 181 -0.61 9.26 6.47
CA ASN A 181 -1.92 9.75 6.03
C ASN A 181 -2.75 8.58 5.49
N VAL A 182 -4.06 8.77 5.46
CA VAL A 182 -5.03 7.80 4.94
C VAL A 182 -5.87 8.47 3.86
N ALA A 183 -5.97 7.82 2.72
CA ALA A 183 -6.88 8.17 1.65
C ALA A 183 -7.94 7.09 1.49
N VAL A 184 -9.17 7.51 1.21
CA VAL A 184 -10.28 6.63 0.89
C VAL A 184 -10.79 7.02 -0.49
N TYR A 185 -10.86 6.07 -1.42
CA TYR A 185 -11.46 6.31 -2.74
C TYR A 185 -12.78 5.57 -2.86
N GLY A 186 -13.73 6.17 -3.58
CA GLY A 186 -15.05 5.60 -3.82
C GLY A 186 -15.42 5.58 -5.30
N GLN A 187 -16.48 4.85 -5.62
CA GLN A 187 -17.03 4.85 -6.97
C GLN A 187 -17.78 6.17 -7.22
N GLY A 188 -17.37 6.94 -8.24
CA GLY A 188 -18.07 8.15 -8.70
C GLY A 188 -18.07 9.35 -7.74
N SER A 189 -17.58 9.17 -6.50
CA SER A 189 -17.57 10.18 -5.42
C SER A 189 -16.18 10.75 -5.13
N GLY A 190 -15.17 10.31 -5.89
CA GLY A 190 -13.79 10.81 -5.82
C GLY A 190 -12.98 10.21 -4.67
N THR A 191 -11.77 10.73 -4.51
CA THR A 191 -10.85 10.38 -3.43
C THR A 191 -10.93 11.43 -2.32
N HIS A 192 -10.93 10.99 -1.07
CA HIS A 192 -10.83 11.86 0.10
C HIS A 192 -9.55 11.55 0.88
N VAL A 193 -8.90 12.59 1.38
CA VAL A 193 -7.71 12.50 2.22
C VAL A 193 -8.01 13.14 3.57
N LEU A 194 -7.62 12.46 4.66
CA LEU A 194 -7.94 12.96 6.01
C LEU A 194 -7.10 14.19 6.38
N PHE A 195 -5.82 14.19 6.00
CA PHE A 195 -4.91 15.29 6.29
C PHE A 195 -4.44 15.94 4.98
N PRO A 196 -4.20 17.28 4.94
CA PRO A 196 -3.65 17.98 3.77
C PRO A 196 -2.22 17.56 3.37
N GLY A 197 -1.58 16.72 4.17
CA GLY A 197 -0.25 16.15 3.97
C GLY A 197 0.00 15.04 4.99
N LEU A 198 1.24 14.59 5.15
CA LEU A 198 1.54 13.57 6.16
C LEU A 198 1.52 14.18 7.57
N ALA A 199 0.84 13.51 8.51
CA ALA A 199 0.68 13.93 9.90
C ALA A 199 1.38 12.94 10.85
N PRO A 200 1.88 13.36 12.03
CA PRO A 200 2.50 12.42 12.97
C PRO A 200 1.49 11.41 13.53
N ALA A 201 1.92 10.16 13.70
CA ALA A 201 1.16 9.05 14.27
C ALA A 201 1.00 9.15 15.80
N ASN A 202 0.44 10.26 16.27
CA ASN A 202 0.08 10.47 17.68
C ASN A 202 -1.38 10.07 17.94
N ALA A 203 -1.71 9.86 19.22
CA ALA A 203 -3.04 9.42 19.63
C ALA A 203 -4.17 10.33 19.13
N ALA A 204 -3.95 11.65 19.04
CA ALA A 204 -4.98 12.57 18.57
C ALA A 204 -5.26 12.42 17.06
N ASN A 205 -4.23 12.24 16.23
CA ASN A 205 -4.40 12.02 14.80
C ASN A 205 -4.96 10.63 14.49
N ILE A 206 -4.60 9.61 15.28
CA ILE A 206 -5.16 8.26 15.16
C ILE A 206 -6.64 8.27 15.56
N ALA A 207 -7.03 8.98 16.62
CA ALA A 207 -8.43 9.16 16.99
C ALA A 207 -9.25 9.84 15.89
N LYS A 208 -8.68 10.84 15.19
CA LYS A 208 -9.33 11.44 14.00
C LYS A 208 -9.57 10.43 12.89
N VAL A 209 -8.62 9.51 12.65
CA VAL A 209 -8.80 8.44 11.66
C VAL A 209 -9.94 7.51 12.07
N ASP A 210 -9.99 7.11 13.35
CA ASP A 210 -11.07 6.28 13.87
C ASP A 210 -12.44 6.95 13.69
N GLU A 211 -12.59 8.19 14.16
CA GLU A 211 -13.81 8.98 14.03
C GLU A 211 -14.23 9.16 12.56
N TRP A 212 -13.26 9.34 11.66
CA TRP A 212 -13.49 9.52 10.23
C TRP A 212 -13.92 8.24 9.51
N LEU A 213 -13.29 7.09 9.82
CA LEU A 213 -13.58 5.80 9.19
C LEU A 213 -14.78 5.07 9.82
N LYS A 214 -15.15 5.40 11.06
CA LYS A 214 -16.25 4.74 11.77
C LYS A 214 -17.58 4.74 11.00
N PRO A 215 -18.09 5.89 10.49
CA PRO A 215 -19.34 5.91 9.73
C PRO A 215 -19.22 5.37 8.30
N LEU A 216 -18.00 5.23 7.75
CA LEU A 216 -17.76 4.79 6.38
C LEU A 216 -18.45 3.44 6.10
N ASN A 217 -19.37 3.41 5.14
CA ASN A 217 -20.13 2.24 4.74
C ASN A 217 -20.90 1.55 5.90
N ALA A 218 -21.20 2.29 6.97
CA ALA A 218 -22.16 1.81 7.95
C ALA A 218 -23.57 1.90 7.33
N VAL A 219 -24.36 0.83 7.45
CA VAL A 219 -25.73 0.71 6.87
C VAL A 219 -26.64 1.92 7.21
N ALA A 220 -26.39 2.58 8.35
CA ALA A 220 -27.14 3.76 8.78
C ALA A 220 -26.83 5.06 7.99
N ALA A 221 -25.77 5.10 7.18
CA ALA A 221 -25.27 6.32 6.52
C ALA A 221 -25.89 6.60 5.14
N GLY A 222 -26.90 5.83 4.72
CA GLY A 222 -27.69 6.14 3.51
C GLY A 222 -27.04 5.77 2.17
N GLY A 223 -26.05 4.87 2.17
CA GLY A 223 -25.39 4.39 0.96
C GLY A 223 -24.01 3.79 1.22
N TYR A 224 -23.23 3.63 0.15
CA TYR A 224 -21.86 3.10 0.18
C TYR A 224 -20.90 4.01 -0.62
N GLY A 225 -19.70 4.24 -0.10
CA GLY A 225 -18.64 5.05 -0.69
C GLY A 225 -18.26 6.24 0.18
N THR A 226 -17.43 7.12 -0.36
CA THR A 226 -16.81 8.25 0.38
C THR A 226 -17.81 9.26 0.95
N HIS A 227 -19.04 9.33 0.41
CA HIS A 227 -20.10 10.18 0.97
C HIS A 227 -20.56 9.78 2.38
N THR A 228 -20.21 8.56 2.83
CA THR A 228 -20.51 8.07 4.18
C THR A 228 -19.39 8.31 5.19
N LEU A 229 -18.28 8.95 4.77
CA LEU A 229 -17.18 9.30 5.64
C LEU A 229 -17.61 10.28 6.74
N GLY A 230 -16.88 10.25 7.86
CA GLY A 230 -17.02 11.25 8.91
C GLY A 230 -16.60 12.64 8.42
N ALA A 231 -16.94 13.67 9.18
CA ALA A 231 -16.50 15.03 8.89
C ALA A 231 -14.97 15.17 9.03
N GLY A 232 -14.39 16.18 8.37
CA GLY A 232 -13.00 16.59 8.61
C GLY A 232 -11.96 16.12 7.59
N SER A 233 -12.38 15.47 6.50
CA SER A 233 -11.53 15.21 5.33
C SER A 233 -11.81 16.16 4.18
N ASP A 234 -10.80 16.39 3.36
CA ASP A 234 -10.94 17.11 2.10
C ASP A 234 -11.06 16.14 0.93
N ARG A 235 -11.91 16.50 -0.04
CA ARG A 235 -11.89 15.85 -1.35
C ARG A 235 -10.60 16.22 -2.06
N LEU A 236 -9.91 15.24 -2.62
CA LEU A 236 -8.75 15.47 -3.46
C LEU A 236 -9.24 16.02 -4.82
N GLU A 237 -8.95 17.29 -5.07
CA GLU A 237 -9.31 17.98 -6.33
C GLU A 237 -8.09 18.33 -7.19
N GLU A 238 -6.88 18.02 -6.69
CA GLU A 238 -5.64 18.34 -7.39
C GLU A 238 -5.42 17.39 -8.57
N ASN A 239 -5.12 17.97 -9.75
CA ASN A 239 -4.70 17.18 -10.90
C ASN A 239 -3.24 16.74 -10.75
N LEU A 240 -3.05 15.45 -10.43
CA LEU A 240 -1.75 14.82 -10.25
C LEU A 240 -1.33 13.95 -11.44
N ALA A 241 -2.07 14.01 -12.56
CA ALA A 241 -1.80 13.19 -13.73
C ALA A 241 -0.42 13.50 -14.30
N VAL A 242 0.35 12.46 -14.57
CA VAL A 242 1.66 12.55 -15.21
C VAL A 242 1.83 11.36 -16.14
N GLU A 243 2.37 11.63 -17.33
CA GLU A 243 2.66 10.62 -18.34
C GLU A 243 3.39 9.40 -17.73
N PRO A 244 3.00 8.16 -18.11
CA PRO A 244 1.97 7.80 -19.10
C PRO A 244 0.51 7.87 -18.63
N LEU A 245 0.23 8.06 -17.34
CA LEU A 245 -1.14 8.16 -16.81
C LEU A 245 -1.74 9.54 -17.09
N ALA A 246 -2.59 9.62 -18.12
CA ALA A 246 -3.32 10.84 -18.48
C ALA A 246 -4.57 11.07 -17.61
N ASN A 247 -5.18 10.00 -17.09
CA ASN A 247 -6.38 10.04 -16.25
C ASN A 247 -6.13 9.27 -14.96
N LEU A 248 -6.41 9.90 -13.82
CA LEU A 248 -6.33 9.28 -12.51
C LEU A 248 -7.73 8.91 -12.04
N ASN A 249 -7.90 7.65 -11.64
CA ASN A 249 -9.13 7.08 -11.15
C ASN A 249 -8.84 6.04 -10.06
N HIS A 250 -9.81 5.80 -9.18
CA HIS A 250 -9.70 4.79 -8.10
C HIS A 250 -8.40 4.98 -7.31
N TRP A 251 -7.67 3.91 -6.99
CA TRP A 251 -6.46 4.00 -6.17
C TRP A 251 -5.26 4.68 -6.85
N SER A 252 -5.29 4.90 -8.17
CA SER A 252 -4.17 5.61 -8.85
C SER A 252 -4.07 7.07 -8.42
N GLU A 253 -5.20 7.72 -8.13
CA GLU A 253 -5.25 9.11 -7.68
C GLU A 253 -4.61 9.31 -6.29
N PRO A 254 -5.02 8.59 -5.21
CA PRO A 254 -4.35 8.68 -3.93
C PRO A 254 -2.92 8.13 -3.96
N LEU A 255 -2.59 7.21 -4.87
CA LEU A 255 -1.20 6.78 -5.05
C LEU A 255 -0.33 7.93 -5.57
N MET A 256 -0.78 8.66 -6.59
CA MET A 256 -0.08 9.85 -7.07
C MET A 256 0.06 10.90 -5.96
N TYR A 257 -0.99 11.10 -5.15
CA TYR A 257 -0.91 12.01 -4.00
C TYR A 257 0.16 11.56 -2.98
N ALA A 258 0.23 10.27 -2.67
CA ALA A 258 1.29 9.70 -1.83
C ALA A 258 2.69 9.95 -2.41
N MET A 259 2.83 9.89 -3.74
CA MET A 259 4.10 10.17 -4.42
C MET A 259 4.50 11.64 -4.32
N LYS A 260 3.55 12.57 -4.48
CA LYS A 260 3.77 14.01 -4.26
C LYS A 260 4.29 14.28 -2.85
N HIS A 261 3.69 13.66 -1.84
CA HIS A 261 4.10 13.79 -0.43
C HIS A 261 5.30 12.92 -0.03
N ARG A 262 5.88 12.18 -0.99
CA ARG A 262 7.06 11.33 -0.83
C ARG A 262 6.90 10.31 0.30
N ALA A 263 5.79 9.59 0.32
CA ALA A 263 5.60 8.45 1.23
C ALA A 263 6.66 7.36 0.96
N ASP A 264 7.37 6.89 1.97
CA ASP A 264 8.39 5.84 1.81
C ASP A 264 7.73 4.46 1.68
N THR A 265 6.55 4.29 2.25
CA THR A 265 5.75 3.07 2.13
C THR A 265 4.31 3.44 1.87
N VAL A 266 3.71 2.81 0.86
CA VAL A 266 2.29 2.92 0.53
C VAL A 266 1.64 1.55 0.70
N PHE A 267 0.49 1.48 1.36
CA PHE A 267 -0.34 0.29 1.44
C PHE A 267 -1.66 0.52 0.71
N LEU A 268 -1.96 -0.32 -0.28
CA LEU A 268 -3.26 -0.37 -0.95
C LEU A 268 -4.08 -1.53 -0.39
N LEU A 269 -5.26 -1.22 0.14
CA LEU A 269 -6.27 -2.16 0.59
C LEU A 269 -7.45 -2.09 -0.39
N SER A 270 -7.55 -3.07 -1.29
CA SER A 270 -8.58 -3.11 -2.34
C SER A 270 -8.95 -4.54 -2.72
N ASN A 271 -10.03 -4.75 -3.45
CA ASN A 271 -10.41 -6.05 -3.99
C ASN A 271 -9.92 -6.30 -5.42
N GLY A 272 -9.55 -5.25 -6.18
CA GLY A 272 -9.21 -5.37 -7.60
C GLY A 272 -8.45 -4.18 -8.15
N TRP A 273 -8.01 -4.28 -9.41
CA TRP A 273 -7.22 -3.23 -10.08
C TRP A 273 -7.98 -1.91 -10.24
N GLY A 274 -9.31 -1.95 -10.21
CA GLY A 274 -10.14 -0.76 -10.33
C GLY A 274 -10.08 -0.12 -11.72
N HIS A 275 -10.85 0.95 -11.94
CA HIS A 275 -11.07 1.56 -13.25
C HIS A 275 -9.93 2.50 -13.66
N ILE A 276 -8.72 1.95 -13.75
CA ILE A 276 -7.51 2.67 -14.15
C ILE A 276 -7.27 2.41 -15.63
N PHE A 277 -8.01 3.15 -16.45
CA PHE A 277 -7.99 3.06 -17.90
C PHE A 277 -8.21 4.43 -18.54
N THR A 278 -7.96 4.51 -19.85
CA THR A 278 -8.48 5.58 -20.70
C THR A 278 -9.39 4.99 -21.77
N GLU A 279 -10.39 5.74 -22.20
CA GLU A 279 -11.22 5.37 -23.33
C GLU A 279 -10.41 5.48 -24.63
N LYS A 280 -10.47 4.46 -25.47
CA LYS A 280 -9.90 4.45 -26.83
C LYS A 280 -10.95 4.79 -27.89
N ALA A 281 -12.15 4.26 -27.72
CA ALA A 281 -13.27 4.47 -28.63
C ALA A 281 -14.58 4.38 -27.85
N PRO A 282 -15.60 5.19 -28.22
CA PRO A 282 -16.88 5.19 -27.55
C PRO A 282 -17.62 3.87 -27.75
N ALA A 283 -18.50 3.55 -26.79
CA ALA A 283 -19.40 2.42 -26.90
C ALA A 283 -20.35 2.57 -28.10
N GLU A 284 -20.67 1.46 -28.75
CA GLU A 284 -21.78 1.44 -29.71
C GLU A 284 -23.09 1.74 -28.98
N ALA A 285 -23.88 2.67 -29.53
CA ALA A 285 -25.16 3.04 -28.93
C ALA A 285 -26.21 1.95 -29.20
N TRP A 286 -26.77 1.39 -28.13
CA TRP A 286 -28.01 0.62 -28.25
C TRP A 286 -29.18 1.49 -28.70
N SER A 287 -30.15 0.87 -29.38
CA SER A 287 -31.42 1.52 -29.69
C SER A 287 -32.14 1.94 -28.40
N ALA A 288 -32.93 3.03 -28.48
CA ALA A 288 -33.68 3.55 -27.34
C ALA A 288 -34.60 2.49 -26.70
N SER A 289 -35.22 1.64 -27.51
CA SER A 289 -36.07 0.53 -27.04
C SER A 289 -35.27 -0.50 -26.24
N LYS A 290 -34.07 -0.86 -26.70
CA LYS A 290 -33.21 -1.83 -26.02
C LYS A 290 -32.67 -1.27 -24.69
N MET A 291 -32.25 0.00 -24.69
CA MET A 291 -31.88 0.70 -23.46
C MET A 291 -33.05 0.81 -22.46
N ALA A 292 -34.27 1.05 -22.94
CA ALA A 292 -35.45 1.11 -22.07
C ALA A 292 -35.73 -0.25 -21.41
N LYS A 293 -35.65 -1.36 -22.16
CA LYS A 293 -35.79 -2.72 -21.61
C LYS A 293 -34.72 -3.01 -20.56
N TYR A 294 -33.46 -2.65 -20.83
CA TYR A 294 -32.39 -2.84 -19.87
C TYR A 294 -32.61 -2.07 -18.56
N LYS A 295 -33.00 -0.79 -18.65
CA LYS A 295 -33.35 0.03 -17.47
C LYS A 295 -34.53 -0.53 -16.69
N GLU A 296 -35.51 -1.14 -17.37
CA GLU A 296 -36.62 -1.81 -16.69
C GLU A 296 -36.15 -3.06 -15.91
N ILE A 297 -35.26 -3.87 -16.50
CA ILE A 297 -34.65 -5.02 -15.82
C ILE A 297 -33.79 -4.55 -14.64
N GLU A 298 -32.97 -3.52 -14.83
CA GLU A 298 -32.17 -2.92 -13.76
C GLU A 298 -33.05 -2.49 -12.58
N LYS A 299 -34.16 -1.79 -12.84
CA LYS A 299 -35.12 -1.40 -11.81
C LYS A 299 -35.69 -2.62 -11.07
N LYS A 300 -36.16 -3.65 -11.79
CA LYS A 300 -36.69 -4.88 -11.19
C LYS A 300 -35.64 -5.61 -10.36
N ALA A 301 -34.39 -5.59 -10.80
CA ALA A 301 -33.28 -6.22 -10.09
C ALA A 301 -32.96 -5.47 -8.79
N MET A 302 -33.01 -4.15 -8.80
CA MET A 302 -32.89 -3.32 -7.59
C MET A 302 -34.06 -3.53 -6.63
N GLU A 303 -35.29 -3.69 -7.13
CA GLU A 303 -36.46 -4.04 -6.30
C GLU A 303 -36.28 -5.39 -5.60
N LYS A 304 -35.80 -6.41 -6.33
CA LYS A 304 -35.47 -7.73 -5.77
C LYS A 304 -34.36 -7.65 -4.71
N LEU A 305 -33.31 -6.88 -4.95
CA LEU A 305 -32.26 -6.65 -3.94
C LEU A 305 -32.84 -5.99 -2.68
N ALA A 306 -33.71 -5.02 -2.84
CA ALA A 306 -34.34 -4.33 -1.71
C ALA A 306 -35.26 -5.27 -0.92
N GLU A 307 -36.00 -6.16 -1.59
CA GLU A 307 -36.81 -7.22 -0.95
C GLU A 307 -35.92 -8.20 -0.17
N GLU A 308 -34.86 -8.73 -0.81
CA GLU A 308 -33.90 -9.62 -0.14
C GLU A 308 -33.26 -8.94 1.09
N ASN A 309 -32.88 -7.66 0.99
CA ASN A 309 -32.29 -6.93 2.11
C ASN A 309 -33.29 -6.69 3.25
N LYS A 310 -34.59 -6.52 2.96
CA LYS A 310 -35.63 -6.48 4.01
C LYS A 310 -35.72 -7.81 4.75
N GLU A 311 -35.69 -8.94 4.02
CA GLU A 311 -35.71 -10.28 4.61
C GLU A 311 -34.46 -10.54 5.44
N ARG A 312 -33.28 -10.22 4.91
CA ARG A 312 -32.01 -10.34 5.62
C ARG A 312 -32.02 -9.55 6.92
N LYS A 313 -32.48 -8.30 6.87
CA LYS A 313 -32.63 -7.45 8.06
C LYS A 313 -33.59 -8.05 9.08
N ALA A 314 -34.73 -8.61 8.65
CA ALA A 314 -35.67 -9.30 9.54
C ALA A 314 -35.04 -10.54 10.22
N ASN A 315 -34.10 -11.19 9.52
CA ASN A 315 -33.33 -12.34 10.03
C ASN A 315 -32.06 -11.96 10.79
N GLY A 316 -31.81 -10.67 11.04
CA GLY A 316 -30.59 -10.19 11.71
C GLY A 316 -29.32 -10.37 10.89
N GLN A 317 -29.43 -10.58 9.58
CA GLN A 317 -28.30 -10.70 8.66
C GLN A 317 -27.91 -9.34 8.09
N PRO A 318 -26.62 -9.11 7.79
CA PRO A 318 -26.17 -7.88 7.13
C PRO A 318 -26.79 -7.78 5.74
N GLU A 319 -27.05 -6.55 5.28
CA GLU A 319 -27.53 -6.30 3.92
C GLU A 319 -26.54 -6.84 2.88
N ARG A 320 -27.08 -7.37 1.79
CA ARG A 320 -26.31 -7.75 0.61
C ARG A 320 -26.00 -6.50 -0.19
N VAL A 321 -24.72 -6.36 -0.56
CA VAL A 321 -24.23 -5.27 -1.39
C VAL A 321 -23.98 -5.79 -2.79
N LEU A 322 -24.69 -5.21 -3.77
CA LEU A 322 -24.52 -5.46 -5.20
C LEU A 322 -24.71 -4.14 -5.94
N VAL A 323 -23.96 -3.92 -7.03
CA VAL A 323 -24.05 -2.70 -7.85
C VAL A 323 -23.87 -2.94 -9.34
N GLY A 324 -24.49 -2.08 -10.16
CA GLY A 324 -24.37 -2.11 -11.62
C GLY A 324 -24.77 -3.47 -12.21
N GLY A 325 -23.95 -3.99 -13.12
CA GLY A 325 -24.22 -5.28 -13.77
C GLY A 325 -24.31 -6.47 -12.82
N SER A 326 -23.69 -6.43 -11.63
CA SER A 326 -23.72 -7.54 -10.67
C SER A 326 -25.13 -7.80 -10.10
N VAL A 327 -25.92 -6.74 -9.88
CA VAL A 327 -27.33 -6.83 -9.46
C VAL A 327 -28.13 -7.58 -10.52
N ILE A 328 -27.98 -7.16 -11.77
CA ILE A 328 -28.70 -7.75 -12.90
C ILE A 328 -28.30 -9.22 -13.08
N ASN A 329 -27.00 -9.52 -13.06
CA ASN A 329 -26.52 -10.89 -13.22
C ASN A 329 -26.96 -11.83 -12.09
N THR A 330 -27.20 -11.29 -10.89
CA THR A 330 -27.67 -12.08 -9.74
C THR A 330 -29.15 -12.47 -9.90
N TYR A 331 -30.02 -11.54 -10.28
CA TYR A 331 -31.47 -11.76 -10.30
C TYR A 331 -32.04 -12.12 -11.68
N PHE A 332 -31.34 -11.74 -12.75
CA PHE A 332 -31.72 -11.93 -14.15
C PHE A 332 -30.49 -12.39 -14.97
N PRO A 333 -29.94 -13.58 -14.68
CA PRO A 333 -28.75 -14.08 -15.36
C PRO A 333 -29.00 -14.23 -16.87
N GLY A 334 -27.97 -13.94 -17.68
CA GLY A 334 -28.06 -13.99 -19.14
C GLY A 334 -28.68 -12.76 -19.78
N THR A 335 -29.00 -11.73 -18.99
CA THR A 335 -29.39 -10.41 -19.52
C THR A 335 -28.24 -9.82 -20.31
N GLU A 336 -28.53 -9.35 -21.53
CA GLU A 336 -27.56 -8.63 -22.33
C GLU A 336 -27.23 -7.29 -21.66
N HIS A 337 -25.96 -6.87 -21.67
CA HIS A 337 -25.52 -5.59 -21.12
C HIS A 337 -25.23 -4.58 -22.24
N PRO A 338 -25.42 -3.26 -21.98
CA PRO A 338 -25.06 -2.22 -22.92
C PRO A 338 -23.61 -2.37 -23.38
N PRO A 339 -23.31 -2.08 -24.65
CA PRO A 339 -21.95 -2.14 -25.14
C PRO A 339 -21.08 -1.23 -24.29
N GLN A 340 -19.88 -1.69 -23.96
CA GLN A 340 -18.91 -0.88 -23.25
C GLN A 340 -17.99 -0.19 -24.25
N ALA A 341 -17.45 0.95 -23.85
CA ALA A 341 -16.43 1.63 -24.64
C ALA A 341 -15.19 0.74 -24.76
N GLU A 342 -14.40 0.91 -25.83
CA GLU A 342 -13.11 0.25 -25.91
C GLU A 342 -12.16 0.94 -24.93
N LEU A 343 -11.64 0.19 -23.96
CA LEU A 343 -10.81 0.73 -22.89
C LEU A 343 -9.34 0.30 -23.04
N TYR A 344 -8.42 1.24 -22.84
CA TYR A 344 -7.01 0.97 -22.62
C TYR A 344 -6.72 0.89 -21.12
N TRP A 345 -6.47 -0.31 -20.62
CA TRP A 345 -6.11 -0.53 -19.22
C TRP A 345 -4.63 -0.27 -19.00
N TYR A 346 -4.29 0.64 -18.09
CA TYR A 346 -2.89 0.95 -17.80
C TYR A 346 -2.17 -0.26 -17.19
N THR A 347 -0.99 -0.53 -17.69
CA THR A 347 -0.14 -1.64 -17.25
C THR A 347 0.56 -1.31 -15.92
N PRO A 348 0.98 -2.34 -15.14
CA PRO A 348 1.83 -2.14 -13.98
C PRO A 348 3.04 -1.23 -14.24
N LYS A 349 3.70 -1.43 -15.38
CA LYS A 349 4.87 -0.64 -15.79
C LYS A 349 4.55 0.84 -15.99
N GLU A 350 3.42 1.15 -16.60
CA GLU A 350 2.99 2.53 -16.84
C GLU A 350 2.69 3.24 -15.51
N ILE A 351 1.97 2.59 -14.61
CA ILE A 351 1.69 3.13 -13.27
C ILE A 351 2.99 3.37 -12.50
N ALA A 352 3.90 2.39 -12.48
CA ALA A 352 5.20 2.53 -11.83
C ALA A 352 6.02 3.69 -12.42
N GLN A 353 5.98 3.86 -13.75
CA GLN A 353 6.66 4.96 -14.43
C GLN A 353 6.06 6.32 -14.05
N SER A 354 4.73 6.44 -13.96
CA SER A 354 4.05 7.66 -13.51
C SER A 354 4.42 8.02 -12.07
N CYS A 355 4.48 7.04 -11.15
CA CYS A 355 4.93 7.29 -9.78
C CYS A 355 6.32 7.94 -9.74
N VAL A 356 7.27 7.40 -10.51
CA VAL A 356 8.64 7.92 -10.60
C VAL A 356 8.65 9.31 -11.23
N ASN A 357 7.86 9.53 -12.28
CA ASN A 357 7.77 10.82 -12.95
C ASN A 357 7.22 11.89 -12.00
N LEU A 358 6.16 11.60 -11.24
CA LEU A 358 5.57 12.54 -10.31
C LEU A 358 6.55 12.93 -9.18
N ARG A 359 7.30 11.97 -8.64
CA ARG A 359 8.36 12.25 -7.65
C ARG A 359 9.45 13.16 -8.20
N LYS A 360 9.84 12.95 -9.46
CA LYS A 360 10.86 13.78 -10.13
C LYS A 360 10.38 15.20 -10.34
N VAL A 361 9.13 15.40 -10.78
CA VAL A 361 8.55 16.74 -10.98
C VAL A 361 8.50 17.50 -9.64
N ASN A 362 8.14 16.82 -8.56
CA ASN A 362 8.07 17.40 -7.21
C ASN A 362 9.41 17.37 -6.45
N SER A 363 10.54 17.19 -7.15
CA SER A 363 11.88 17.07 -6.54
C SER A 363 12.63 18.39 -6.33
N THR A 364 12.00 19.54 -6.58
CA THR A 364 12.62 20.88 -6.50
C THR A 364 13.04 21.24 -5.07
N ASP A 365 14.25 20.83 -4.67
CA ASP A 365 15.19 21.58 -3.80
C ASP A 365 16.47 20.77 -3.43
N LEU A 366 17.21 20.20 -4.40
CA LEU A 366 18.61 19.82 -4.16
C LEU A 366 19.49 19.99 -5.41
N PRO A 367 20.80 20.28 -5.25
CA PRO A 367 21.70 20.63 -6.36
C PRO A 367 21.85 19.49 -7.36
N LYS A 368 21.78 19.82 -8.66
CA LYS A 368 21.88 18.87 -9.80
C LYS A 368 23.21 18.13 -9.94
N LYS A 369 24.16 18.25 -9.00
CA LYS A 369 25.44 17.51 -9.01
C LYS A 369 25.90 17.20 -7.59
N SER A 370 25.69 15.97 -7.13
CA SER A 370 26.64 15.33 -6.21
C SER A 370 27.68 14.63 -7.09
N GLY A 371 28.96 14.89 -6.85
CA GLY A 371 30.09 14.43 -7.65
C GLY A 371 30.36 12.91 -7.58
N LEU A 372 29.34 12.08 -7.70
CA LEU A 372 29.47 10.64 -7.89
C LEU A 372 28.84 10.25 -9.23
N SER A 373 29.67 9.64 -10.07
CA SER A 373 29.41 9.32 -11.47
C SER A 373 28.08 8.61 -11.68
N SER A 374 27.29 9.20 -12.57
CA SER A 374 26.17 8.60 -13.30
C SER A 374 26.64 7.36 -14.09
N ARG A 375 26.34 6.18 -13.58
CA ARG A 375 26.13 4.94 -14.37
C ARG A 375 25.35 3.97 -13.48
N ASN A 376 24.11 3.64 -13.88
CA ASN A 376 23.22 2.63 -13.29
C ASN A 376 22.36 2.99 -12.07
N ARG A 377 21.75 4.18 -11.98
CA ARG A 377 20.59 4.36 -11.08
C ARG A 377 19.31 3.86 -11.79
N LYS A 378 19.07 2.54 -11.73
CA LYS A 378 17.77 1.93 -12.07
C LYS A 378 16.69 2.55 -11.19
N ILE A 379 15.45 2.58 -11.65
CA ILE A 379 14.20 2.97 -10.97
C ILE A 379 14.21 2.48 -9.51
N ARG A 380 14.83 3.23 -8.59
CA ARG A 380 14.99 2.92 -7.17
C ARG A 380 15.05 4.23 -6.41
N ASP A 381 14.11 5.12 -6.71
CA ASP A 381 13.79 6.25 -5.84
C ASP A 381 12.87 5.75 -4.72
N LEU A 382 13.42 4.83 -3.90
CA LEU A 382 13.08 4.47 -2.50
C LEU A 382 11.62 4.70 -2.08
N PHE A 383 10.70 3.87 -2.58
CA PHE A 383 9.46 3.61 -1.84
C PHE A 383 8.96 2.20 -2.09
N ALA A 384 8.26 1.65 -1.11
CA ALA A 384 7.55 0.38 -1.22
C ALA A 384 6.07 0.63 -1.56
N PHE A 385 5.55 -0.06 -2.57
CA PHE A 385 4.11 -0.13 -2.84
C PHE A 385 3.57 -1.53 -2.52
N ASN A 386 2.93 -1.64 -1.36
CA ASN A 386 2.37 -2.86 -0.84
C ASN A 386 0.88 -2.98 -1.19
N VAL A 387 0.44 -4.18 -1.54
CA VAL A 387 -0.97 -4.44 -1.89
C VAL A 387 -1.52 -5.57 -1.05
N ILE A 388 -2.63 -5.29 -0.37
CA ILE A 388 -3.47 -6.27 0.30
C ILE A 388 -4.75 -6.38 -0.49
N GLN A 389 -4.87 -7.48 -1.24
CA GLN A 389 -6.01 -7.76 -2.08
C GLN A 389 -7.02 -8.62 -1.33
N PHE A 390 -8.22 -8.09 -1.10
CA PHE A 390 -9.34 -8.89 -0.60
C PHE A 390 -9.97 -9.63 -1.77
N VAL A 391 -10.13 -10.94 -1.65
CA VAL A 391 -10.60 -11.77 -2.76
C VAL A 391 -11.68 -12.74 -2.30
N PRO A 392 -12.53 -13.24 -3.20
CA PRO A 392 -13.40 -14.38 -2.91
C PRO A 392 -12.60 -15.63 -2.52
N GLU A 393 -13.23 -16.57 -1.81
CA GLU A 393 -12.62 -17.88 -1.51
C GLU A 393 -12.25 -18.67 -2.78
N SER A 394 -12.93 -18.43 -3.90
CA SER A 394 -12.63 -19.01 -5.21
C SER A 394 -11.37 -18.43 -5.88
N GLY A 395 -10.78 -17.37 -5.31
CA GLY A 395 -9.61 -16.69 -5.83
C GLY A 395 -9.89 -15.29 -6.38
N GLY A 396 -8.84 -14.48 -6.48
CA GLY A 396 -8.91 -13.12 -6.99
C GLY A 396 -8.62 -13.02 -8.48
N GLN A 397 -9.26 -12.08 -9.14
CA GLN A 397 -8.79 -11.64 -10.46
C GLN A 397 -7.60 -10.68 -10.30
N GLU A 398 -6.79 -10.54 -11.34
CA GLU A 398 -5.76 -9.50 -11.46
C GLU A 398 -4.56 -9.59 -10.49
N GLU A 399 -4.45 -10.68 -9.72
CA GLU A 399 -3.31 -10.96 -8.84
C GLU A 399 -1.95 -10.75 -9.53
N ALA A 400 -1.82 -11.20 -10.78
CA ALA A 400 -0.59 -11.05 -11.56
C ALA A 400 -0.20 -9.57 -11.76
N ARG A 401 -1.17 -8.68 -12.00
CA ARG A 401 -0.90 -7.24 -12.22
C ARG A 401 -0.40 -6.59 -10.93
N PHE A 402 -1.01 -6.92 -9.79
CA PHE A 402 -0.57 -6.38 -8.50
C PHE A 402 0.79 -6.93 -8.06
N LYS A 403 1.06 -8.23 -8.27
CA LYS A 403 2.38 -8.82 -8.02
C LYS A 403 3.46 -8.16 -8.87
N GLU A 404 3.18 -7.93 -10.15
CA GLU A 404 4.09 -7.23 -11.05
C GLU A 404 4.36 -5.80 -10.58
N LEU A 405 3.30 -5.03 -10.27
CA LEU A 405 3.43 -3.63 -9.83
C LEU A 405 4.20 -3.50 -8.51
N SER A 406 3.80 -4.27 -7.49
CA SER A 406 4.47 -4.26 -6.17
C SER A 406 5.94 -4.66 -6.29
N GLY A 407 6.25 -5.69 -7.09
CA GLY A 407 7.63 -6.10 -7.36
C GLY A 407 8.47 -5.05 -8.09
N MET A 408 7.86 -4.24 -8.98
CA MET A 408 8.55 -3.11 -9.62
C MET A 408 8.81 -1.93 -8.67
N LEU A 409 8.01 -1.81 -7.62
CA LEU A 409 8.01 -0.70 -6.67
C LEU A 409 8.46 -1.16 -5.27
N ASP A 410 9.40 -2.11 -5.21
CA ASP A 410 10.04 -2.61 -3.98
C ASP A 410 9.06 -2.93 -2.82
N GLY A 411 7.84 -3.37 -3.15
CA GLY A 411 6.79 -3.74 -2.20
C GLY A 411 6.40 -5.20 -2.27
N GLU A 412 5.43 -5.58 -1.44
CA GLU A 412 4.91 -6.94 -1.34
C GLU A 412 3.43 -6.99 -1.74
N TYR A 413 3.00 -8.16 -2.19
CA TYR A 413 1.60 -8.47 -2.48
C TYR A 413 1.12 -9.59 -1.57
N ARG A 414 -0.10 -9.43 -1.05
CA ARG A 414 -0.81 -10.48 -0.33
C ARG A 414 -2.28 -10.49 -0.72
N SER A 415 -2.85 -11.68 -0.85
CA SER A 415 -4.29 -11.87 -0.95
C SER A 415 -4.88 -12.39 0.37
N LEU A 416 -6.11 -11.97 0.67
CA LEU A 416 -6.90 -12.42 1.81
C LEU A 416 -8.26 -12.95 1.31
N PRO A 417 -8.46 -14.28 1.26
CA PRO A 417 -9.67 -14.89 0.71
C PRO A 417 -10.81 -14.94 1.74
N GLY A 418 -11.84 -14.12 1.52
CA GLY A 418 -13.09 -14.12 2.28
C GLY A 418 -12.96 -13.74 3.77
N LEU A 419 -14.09 -13.76 4.47
CA LEU A 419 -14.19 -13.36 5.88
C LEU A 419 -13.30 -14.20 6.81
N LYS A 420 -13.26 -15.52 6.61
CA LYS A 420 -12.52 -16.44 7.49
C LYS A 420 -11.02 -16.16 7.50
N ALA A 421 -10.43 -15.81 6.35
CA ALA A 421 -9.01 -15.47 6.29
C ALA A 421 -8.72 -14.18 7.05
N ILE A 422 -9.61 -13.18 6.95
CA ILE A 422 -9.51 -11.92 7.70
C ILE A 422 -9.60 -12.22 9.21
N GLU A 423 -10.63 -12.95 9.65
CA GLU A 423 -10.78 -13.31 11.06
C GLU A 423 -9.61 -14.14 11.60
N SER A 424 -9.10 -15.09 10.80
CA SER A 424 -7.95 -15.92 11.19
C SER A 424 -6.69 -15.08 11.37
N TYR A 425 -6.49 -14.08 10.53
CA TYR A 425 -5.39 -13.13 10.68
C TYR A 425 -5.53 -12.36 12.00
N LEU A 426 -6.72 -11.81 12.27
CA LEU A 426 -6.99 -11.03 13.49
C LEU A 426 -6.81 -11.84 14.78
N LYS A 427 -7.24 -13.10 14.79
CA LYS A 427 -7.03 -14.03 15.92
C LYS A 427 -5.55 -14.30 16.18
N THR A 428 -4.73 -14.36 15.12
CA THR A 428 -3.29 -14.58 15.23
C THR A 428 -2.58 -13.36 15.82
N GLU A 429 -2.96 -12.15 15.39
CA GLU A 429 -2.34 -10.91 15.87
C GLU A 429 -2.75 -10.54 17.29
N SER A 430 -4.02 -10.69 17.66
CA SER A 430 -4.49 -10.49 19.05
C SER A 430 -3.76 -11.41 20.04
N GLY A 431 -3.39 -12.62 19.63
CA GLY A 431 -2.57 -13.55 20.42
C GLY A 431 -1.10 -13.16 20.56
N LYS A 432 -0.57 -12.30 19.68
CA LYS A 432 0.79 -11.76 19.78
C LYS A 432 0.86 -10.53 20.68
N SER A 433 -0.18 -9.70 20.72
CA SER A 433 -0.24 -8.48 21.56
C SER A 433 -0.34 -8.77 23.08
N THR A 434 -0.70 -10.00 23.46
CA THR A 434 -0.85 -10.44 24.86
C THR A 434 0.38 -11.15 25.44
N LYS A 435 1.50 -11.17 24.71
CA LYS A 435 2.82 -11.65 25.17
C LYS A 435 3.84 -10.52 25.10
#